data_AF-A0A8S3CUQ1-F1
#
_entry.id   AF-A0A8S3CUQ1-F1
#
_cell.length_a   1.000
_cell.length_b   1.000
_cell.length_c   1.000
_cell.angle_alpha   90.00
_cell.angle_beta   90.00
_cell.angle_gamma   90.00
#
_symmetry.space_group_name_H-M   'P 1'
#
loop_
_entity.id
_entity.type
_entity.pdbx_description
1 polymer ?
#
loop_
_entity_poly.entity_id
_entity_poly.type
_entity_poly.pdbx_seq_one_letter_code
_entity_poly.pdbx_strand_id
1 'polypeptide(L)' 'MLIGNKIDKSQRVISRESGERLARDCEIYFLETSAKTGQNVELAFMTTAQS' A
#
# COMPACT_ATOMS: atom_id res chain seq x y z
N MET A 1 -2.52 -6.36 -6.92
CA MET A 1 -2.05 -5.68 -5.70
C MET A 1 -2.27 -4.17 -5.82
N LEU A 2 -2.78 -3.51 -4.78
CA LEU A 2 -2.96 -2.07 -4.66
C LEU A 2 -1.91 -1.49 -3.70
N ILE A 3 -1.22 -0.41 -4.11
CA ILE A 3 -0.19 0.25 -3.30
C ILE A 3 -0.56 1.67 -2.93
N GLY A 4 -0.72 1.90 -1.63
CA GLY A 4 -0.84 3.24 -1.05
C GLY A 4 0.54 3.84 -0.74
N ASN A 5 1.13 4.56 -1.68
CA ASN A 5 2.45 5.17 -1.50
C ASN A 5 2.40 6.48 -0.68
N LYS A 6 3.56 6.94 -0.19
CA LYS A 6 3.79 8.17 0.59
C LYS A 6 3.22 8.09 2.02
N ILE A 7 3.30 6.92 2.67
CA ILE A 7 2.85 6.74 4.07
C ILE A 7 3.59 7.67 5.06
N ASP A 8 4.77 8.18 4.71
CA ASP A 8 5.54 9.15 5.49
C ASP A 8 4.89 10.53 5.62
N LYS A 9 3.88 10.85 4.80
CA LYS A 9 3.17 12.14 4.88
C LYS A 9 2.09 12.13 5.97
N SER A 10 2.12 13.16 6.82
CA SER A 10 1.07 13.42 7.82
C SER A 10 -0.24 13.98 7.22
N GLN A 11 -0.17 14.64 6.07
CA GLN A 11 -1.32 15.21 5.36
C GLN A 11 -2.07 14.15 4.54
N ARG A 12 -2.61 13.14 5.23
CA ARG A 12 -3.37 12.06 4.58
C ARG A 12 -4.80 12.50 4.32
N VAL A 13 -5.24 12.39 3.06
CA VAL A 13 -6.64 12.61 2.66
C VAL A 13 -7.40 11.28 2.55
N ILE A 14 -6.68 10.18 2.30
CA ILE A 14 -7.24 8.83 2.21
C ILE A 14 -6.81 8.04 3.45
N SER A 15 -7.79 7.46 4.14
CA SER A 15 -7.54 6.57 5.27
C SER A 15 -7.04 5.21 4.80
N ARG A 16 -6.30 4.51 5.67
CA ARG A 16 -5.86 3.14 5.41
C ARG A 16 -7.06 2.22 5.13
N GLU A 17 -8.11 2.33 5.93
CA GLU A 17 -9.35 1.56 5.79
C GLU A 17 -10.00 1.73 4.41
N SER A 18 -9.98 2.94 3.85
CA SER A 18 -10.52 3.18 2.49
C SER A 18 -9.74 2.42 1.42
N GLY A 19 -8.41 2.37 1.56
CA GLY A 19 -7.54 1.59 0.68
C GLY A 19 -7.75 0.09 0.82
N GLU A 20 -7.86 -0.40 2.06
CA GLU A 20 -8.17 -1.80 2.36
C GLU A 20 -9.54 -2.23 1.82
N ARG A 21 -10.56 -1.36 1.94
CA ARG A 21 -11.89 -1.60 1.38
C ARG A 21 -11.84 -1.73 -0.13
N LEU A 22 -11.20 -0.78 -0.83
CA LEU A 22 -11.08 -0.83 -2.29
C LEU A 22 -10.37 -2.10 -2.76
N ALA A 23 -9.30 -2.49 -2.08
CA ALA A 23 -8.55 -3.69 -2.44
C ALA A 23 -9.38 -4.97 -2.23
N ARG A 24 -10.18 -5.02 -1.15
CA ARG A 24 -11.15 -6.10 -0.92
C ARG A 24 -12.20 -6.17 -2.02
N ASP A 25 -12.78 -5.03 -2.40
CA ASP A 25 -13.80 -4.95 -3.46
C ASP A 25 -13.24 -5.37 -4.82
N CYS A 26 -11.94 -5.15 -5.06
CA CYS A 26 -11.24 -5.58 -6.26
C CYS A 26 -10.57 -6.96 -6.15
N GLU A 27 -10.75 -7.68 -5.03
CA GLU A 27 -10.12 -8.98 -4.75
C GLU A 27 -8.59 -9.00 -4.93
N ILE A 28 -7.91 -7.93 -4.53
CA ILE A 28 -6.45 -7.78 -4.58
C ILE A 28 -5.86 -7.44 -3.21
N TYR A 29 -4.59 -7.76 -2.99
CA TYR A 29 -3.87 -7.35 -1.78
C TYR A 29 -3.65 -5.85 -1.70
N PHE A 30 -3.66 -5.29 -0.48
CA PHE A 30 -3.32 -3.89 -0.20
C PHE A 30 -2.06 -3.79 0.67
N LEU A 31 -1.17 -2.86 0.32
CA LEU A 31 -0.03 -2.49 1.15
C LEU A 31 0.26 -1.00 1.03
N GLU A 32 0.67 -0.37 2.14
CA GLU A 32 1.11 1.01 2.14
C GLU A 32 2.64 1.08 2.18
N THR A 33 3.21 1.99 1.39
CA THR A 33 4.67 2.11 1.20
C THR A 33 5.11 3.57 1.30
N SER A 34 6.41 3.79 1.52
CA SER A 34 7.06 5.07 1.24
C SER A 34 8.28 4.83 0.38
N ALA A 35 8.20 5.27 -0.87
CA ALA A 35 9.37 5.33 -1.76
C ALA A 35 10.45 6.30 -1.24
N LYS A 36 10.09 7.26 -0.38
CA LYS A 36 11.04 8.24 0.18
C LYS A 36 11.88 7.64 1.30
N THR A 37 11.25 6.91 2.22
CA THR A 37 11.96 6.33 3.38
C THR A 37 12.37 4.88 3.17
N GLY A 38 11.92 4.25 2.08
CA GLY A 38 12.11 2.83 1.81
C GLY A 38 11.12 1.93 2.56
N GLN A 39 10.22 2.49 3.37
CA GLN A 39 9.29 1.72 4.18
C GLN A 39 8.41 0.83 3.29
N ASN A 40 8.39 -0.47 3.60
CA ASN A 40 7.61 -1.52 2.92
C ASN A 40 7.88 -1.67 1.41
N VAL A 41 8.90 -1.02 0.86
CA VAL A 41 9.20 -1.10 -0.59
C VAL A 41 9.63 -2.53 -0.96
N GLU A 42 10.59 -3.10 -0.24
CA GLU A 42 11.03 -4.49 -0.46
C GLU A 42 9.89 -5.49 -0.28
N LEU A 43 9.12 -5.34 0.81
CA LEU A 43 7.94 -6.17 1.07
C LEU A 43 6.95 -6.11 -0.10
N ALA A 44 6.67 -4.92 -0.64
CA ALA A 44 5.76 -4.77 -1.78
C ALA A 44 6.21 -5.57 -3.01
N PHE A 45 7.50 -5.50 -3.35
CA PHE A 45 8.05 -6.26 -4.47
C PHE A 45 8.02 -7.76 -4.21
N MET A 46 8.44 -8.21 -3.02
CA MET A 46 8.44 -9.62 -2.67
C MET A 46 7.02 -10.22 -2.66
N THR A 47 6.05 -9.51 -2.09
CA THR A 47 4.64 -9.95 -2.09
C THR A 47 4.07 -10.01 -3.51
N THR A 48 4.39 -9.04 -4.37
CA THR A 48 3.96 -9.09 -5.78
C THR A 48 4.57 -10.28 -6.51
N ALA A 49 5.86 -10.55 -6.31
CA ALA A 49 6.56 -11.63 -6.99
C ALA A 49 6.11 -13.03 -6.52
N GLN A 50 5.50 -13.15 -5.34
CA GLN A 50 5.00 -14.39 -4.77
C GLN A 50 3.52 -14.68 -5.08
N SER A 51 2.82 -13.76 -5.76
CA SER A 51 1.39 -13.88 -6.07
C SER A 51 1.10 -14.19 -7.53
#